data_AF-S4P6M0-F1
#
_entry.id   AF-S4P6M0-F1
#
_cell.length_a   1.000
_cell.length_b   1.000
_cell.length_c   1.000
_cell.angle_alpha   90.00
_cell.angle_beta   90.00
_cell.angle_gamma   90.00
#
_symmetry.space_group_name_H-M   'P 1'
#
loop_
_entity.id
_entity.type
_entity.pdbx_description
1 polymer ?
#
loop_
_entity_poly.entity_id
_entity_poly.type
_entity_poly.pdbx_seq_one_letter_code
_entity_poly.pdbx_strand_id
1 'polypeptide(L)'
;MLNAFQMWERECAKGNDAETQWCDWKGVQQTTLRVTSEAKYQLINILTTSIGFSEECCIAQRWNPNVEDPVLDLVIALLCMGLYPNVCLHQGKRKVLTTEGKPALIHKTSVNCSNMEQKFASPLFVFGEKVRTRAISCKQTTMVAPLHILLFGSRKVEWIDNMVRMDNWLNFDMSAKSASLVTALRPA
;
A
#
# COMPACT_ATOMS: atom_id res chain seq x y z
N MET A 1 -9.58 -1.21 -2.84
CA MET A 1 -9.56 -2.23 -3.91
C MET A 1 -9.49 -3.63 -3.32
N LEU A 2 -8.45 -3.97 -2.55
CA LEU A 2 -8.28 -5.29 -1.91
C LEU A 2 -9.54 -5.84 -1.20
N ASN A 3 -10.14 -5.06 -0.29
CA ASN A 3 -11.37 -5.50 0.38
C ASN A 3 -12.57 -5.68 -0.56
N ALA A 4 -12.73 -4.78 -1.54
CA ALA A 4 -13.81 -4.90 -2.53
C ALA A 4 -13.63 -6.17 -3.37
N PHE A 5 -12.40 -6.49 -3.77
CA PHE A 5 -12.08 -7.72 -4.51
C PHE A 5 -12.37 -8.98 -3.67
N GLN A 6 -11.99 -9.00 -2.39
CA GLN A 6 -12.32 -10.11 -1.48
C GLN A 6 -13.84 -10.32 -1.34
N MET A 7 -14.61 -9.23 -1.24
CA MET A 7 -16.07 -9.32 -1.17
C MET A 7 -16.65 -9.82 -2.50
N TRP A 8 -16.16 -9.31 -3.62
CA TRP A 8 -16.56 -9.74 -4.96
C TRP A 8 -16.30 -11.24 -5.19
N GLU A 9 -15.14 -11.77 -4.79
CA GLU A 9 -14.83 -13.22 -4.93
C GLU A 9 -15.91 -14.10 -4.27
N ARG A 10 -16.50 -13.66 -3.14
CA ARG A 10 -17.57 -14.39 -2.46
C ARG A 10 -18.88 -14.36 -3.22
N GLU A 11 -19.22 -13.22 -3.84
CA GLU A 11 -20.46 -13.09 -4.62
C GLU A 11 -20.33 -13.78 -5.99
N CYS A 12 -19.17 -13.67 -6.63
CA CYS A 12 -18.85 -14.39 -7.86
C CYS A 12 -19.00 -15.91 -7.68
N ALA A 13 -18.59 -16.46 -6.53
CA ALA A 13 -18.75 -17.87 -6.21
C ALA A 13 -20.22 -18.33 -6.07
N LYS A 14 -21.16 -17.41 -5.87
CA LYS A 14 -22.61 -17.72 -5.79
C LYS A 14 -23.29 -17.75 -7.16
N GLY A 15 -22.60 -17.31 -8.22
CA GLY A 15 -23.11 -17.28 -9.58
C GLY A 15 -23.21 -15.88 -10.17
N ASN A 16 -23.47 -15.83 -11.49
CA ASN A 16 -23.40 -14.62 -12.29
C ASN A 16 -24.40 -13.53 -11.87
N ASP A 17 -25.60 -13.94 -11.44
CA ASP A 17 -26.65 -12.98 -11.03
C ASP A 17 -26.27 -12.26 -9.73
N ALA A 18 -25.76 -13.00 -8.74
CA ALA A 18 -25.28 -12.43 -7.48
C ALA A 18 -24.08 -11.50 -7.70
N GLU A 19 -23.15 -11.90 -8.57
CA GLU A 19 -22.01 -11.07 -8.95
C GLU A 19 -22.46 -9.75 -9.59
N THR A 20 -23.39 -9.81 -10.55
CA THR A 20 -23.92 -8.64 -11.27
C THR A 20 -24.62 -7.70 -10.29
N GLN A 21 -25.53 -8.23 -9.47
CA GLN A 21 -26.25 -7.46 -8.46
C GLN A 21 -25.29 -6.76 -7.47
N TRP A 22 -24.24 -7.44 -7.04
CA TRP A 22 -23.26 -6.86 -6.14
C TRP A 22 -22.41 -5.78 -6.81
N CYS A 23 -22.00 -5.99 -8.06
CA CYS A 23 -21.25 -5.01 -8.84
C CYS A 23 -22.05 -3.72 -9.03
N ASP A 24 -23.32 -3.84 -9.40
CA ASP A 24 -24.25 -2.72 -9.55
C ASP A 24 -24.43 -1.98 -8.21
N TRP A 25 -24.66 -2.73 -7.13
CA TRP A 25 -24.81 -2.15 -5.79
C TRP A 25 -23.56 -1.38 -5.31
N LYS A 26 -22.36 -1.92 -5.58
CA LYS A 26 -21.09 -1.30 -5.16
C LYS A 26 -20.56 -0.27 -6.16
N GLY A 27 -21.16 -0.13 -7.34
CA GLY A 27 -20.70 0.76 -8.39
C GLY A 27 -19.32 0.38 -8.92
N VAL A 28 -19.04 -0.91 -9.04
CA VAL A 28 -17.77 -1.45 -9.56
C VAL A 28 -18.00 -2.22 -10.85
N GLN A 29 -17.00 -2.22 -11.73
CA GLN A 29 -17.13 -2.84 -13.03
C GLN A 29 -16.76 -4.32 -13.00
N GLN A 30 -17.73 -5.18 -13.33
CA GLN A 30 -17.58 -6.64 -13.37
C GLN A 30 -16.37 -7.08 -14.20
N THR A 31 -16.23 -6.54 -15.42
CA THR A 31 -15.12 -6.85 -16.32
C THR A 31 -13.76 -6.57 -15.70
N THR A 32 -13.62 -5.44 -15.00
CA THR A 32 -12.35 -5.09 -14.33
C THR A 32 -12.01 -6.09 -13.24
N LEU A 33 -12.99 -6.54 -12.46
CA LEU A 33 -12.78 -7.52 -11.40
C LEU A 33 -12.42 -8.89 -11.96
N ARG A 34 -13.10 -9.35 -13.01
CA ARG A 34 -12.76 -10.61 -13.71
C ARG A 34 -11.35 -10.60 -14.30
N VAL A 35 -10.98 -9.54 -15.03
CA VAL A 35 -9.62 -9.39 -15.57
C VAL A 35 -8.57 -9.34 -14.46
N THR A 36 -8.87 -8.68 -13.33
CA THR A 36 -7.98 -8.68 -12.15
C THR A 36 -7.83 -10.09 -11.58
N SER A 37 -8.90 -10.87 -11.54
CA SER A 37 -8.87 -12.26 -11.09
C SER A 37 -8.04 -13.15 -12.01
N GLU A 38 -8.19 -13.02 -13.32
CA GLU A 38 -7.39 -13.74 -14.31
C GLU A 38 -5.90 -13.39 -14.17
N ALA A 39 -5.57 -12.11 -14.05
CA ALA A 39 -4.19 -11.66 -13.82
C ALA A 39 -3.62 -12.24 -12.52
N LYS A 40 -4.41 -12.28 -11.43
CA LYS A 40 -4.02 -12.94 -10.18
C LYS A 40 -3.68 -14.42 -10.40
N TYR A 41 -4.50 -15.16 -11.13
CA TYR A 41 -4.24 -16.58 -11.44
C TYR A 41 -3.00 -16.76 -12.31
N GLN A 42 -2.78 -15.89 -13.30
CA GLN A 42 -1.57 -15.93 -14.12
C GLN A 42 -0.31 -15.73 -13.27
N LEU A 43 -0.33 -14.77 -12.34
CA LEU A 43 0.79 -14.55 -11.41
C LEU A 43 1.02 -15.75 -10.49
N ILE A 44 -0.04 -16.34 -9.94
CA ILE A 44 0.07 -17.56 -9.12
C ILE A 44 0.72 -18.69 -9.94
N ASN A 45 0.25 -18.92 -11.16
CA ASN A 45 0.80 -19.97 -12.02
C ASN A 45 2.28 -19.76 -12.34
N ILE A 46 2.70 -18.52 -12.59
CA ILE A 46 4.12 -18.19 -12.78
C ILE A 46 4.92 -18.53 -11.52
N LEU A 47 4.45 -18.12 -10.35
CA LEU A 47 5.14 -18.36 -9.07
C LEU A 47 5.28 -19.87 -8.78
N THR A 48 4.23 -20.65 -9.01
CA THR A 48 4.24 -22.08 -8.67
C THR A 48 4.91 -22.93 -9.76
N THR A 49 4.60 -22.67 -11.03
CA THR A 49 5.05 -23.54 -12.14
C THR A 49 6.42 -23.14 -12.66
N SER A 50 6.67 -21.84 -12.83
CA SER A 50 7.90 -21.36 -13.47
C SER A 50 9.01 -21.08 -12.47
N ILE A 51 8.68 -20.52 -11.29
CA ILE A 51 9.67 -20.18 -10.26
C ILE A 51 9.84 -21.32 -9.23
N GLY A 52 8.81 -22.16 -9.03
CA GLY A 52 8.88 -23.32 -8.15
C GLY A 52 8.51 -23.06 -6.69
N PHE A 53 7.78 -21.98 -6.40
CA PHE A 53 7.18 -21.80 -5.06
C PHE A 53 6.13 -22.87 -4.80
N SER A 54 6.03 -23.35 -3.55
CA SER A 54 4.96 -24.26 -3.14
C SER A 54 3.59 -23.62 -3.36
N GLU A 55 2.61 -24.41 -3.80
CA GLU A 55 1.21 -23.96 -3.90
C GLU A 55 0.66 -23.49 -2.56
N GLU A 56 1.18 -24.03 -1.45
CA GLU A 56 0.83 -23.59 -0.09
C GLU A 56 1.16 -22.11 0.15
N CYS A 57 2.19 -21.57 -0.51
CA CYS A 57 2.54 -20.15 -0.43
C CYS A 57 1.50 -19.25 -1.12
N CYS A 58 0.66 -19.81 -2.00
CA CYS A 58 -0.34 -19.07 -2.78
C CYS A 58 -1.76 -19.21 -2.22
N ILE A 59 -1.93 -19.84 -1.05
CA ILE A 59 -3.23 -19.98 -0.39
C ILE A 59 -3.80 -18.59 -0.10
N ALA A 60 -5.02 -18.34 -0.60
CA ALA A 60 -5.69 -17.07 -0.46
C ALA A 60 -5.93 -16.73 1.02
N GLN A 61 -5.27 -15.68 1.49
CA GLN A 61 -5.52 -15.12 2.82
C GLN A 61 -6.72 -14.18 2.80
N ARG A 62 -7.38 -14.05 3.96
CA ARG A 62 -8.49 -13.13 4.19
C ARG A 62 -8.11 -12.16 5.30
N TRP A 63 -8.62 -10.94 5.21
CA TRP A 63 -8.43 -9.91 6.22
C TRP A 63 -9.73 -9.16 6.51
N ASN A 64 -9.80 -8.55 7.69
CA ASN A 64 -10.89 -7.67 8.10
C ASN A 64 -10.40 -6.22 8.26
N PRO A 65 -10.77 -5.31 7.35
CA PRO A 65 -10.30 -3.92 7.40
C PRO A 65 -10.94 -3.07 8.50
N ASN A 66 -11.93 -3.61 9.24
CA ASN A 66 -12.65 -2.88 10.28
C ASN A 66 -12.04 -3.08 11.67
N VAL A 67 -11.02 -3.91 11.80
CA VAL A 67 -10.30 -4.19 13.05
C VAL A 67 -8.80 -4.14 12.80
N GLU A 68 -8.02 -4.15 13.88
CA GLU A 68 -6.58 -4.40 13.79
C GLU A 68 -6.35 -5.85 13.34
N ASP A 69 -5.86 -5.99 12.12
CA ASP A 69 -5.64 -7.27 11.46
C ASP A 69 -4.15 -7.38 11.08
N PRO A 70 -3.37 -8.26 11.73
CA PRO A 70 -1.94 -8.41 11.45
C PRO A 70 -1.63 -8.82 10.00
N VAL A 71 -2.52 -9.55 9.35
CA VAL A 71 -2.34 -9.94 7.94
C VAL A 71 -2.51 -8.73 7.04
N LEU A 72 -3.50 -7.87 7.32
CA LEU A 72 -3.65 -6.61 6.59
C LEU A 72 -2.47 -5.66 6.82
N ASP A 73 -1.96 -5.55 8.05
CA ASP A 73 -0.78 -4.74 8.35
C ASP A 73 0.44 -5.23 7.56
N LEU A 74 0.66 -6.55 7.49
CA LEU A 74 1.72 -7.14 6.68
C LEU A 74 1.54 -6.85 5.18
N VAL A 75 0.32 -6.96 4.65
CA VAL A 75 0.03 -6.61 3.25
C VAL A 75 0.34 -5.13 2.99
N ILE A 76 -0.03 -4.23 3.89
CA ILE A 76 0.31 -2.80 3.82
C ILE A 76 1.82 -2.60 3.84
N ALA A 77 2.54 -3.35 4.68
CA ALA A 77 3.99 -3.30 4.75
C ALA A 77 4.65 -3.75 3.44
N LEU A 78 4.14 -4.81 2.80
CA LEU A 78 4.63 -5.30 1.51
C LEU A 78 4.32 -4.33 0.35
N LEU A 79 3.27 -3.51 0.45
CA LEU A 79 3.05 -2.43 -0.52
C LEU A 79 4.20 -1.43 -0.53
N CYS A 80 4.89 -1.20 0.60
CA CYS A 80 6.10 -0.38 0.60
C CYS A 80 7.16 -0.97 -0.32
N MET A 81 7.38 -2.29 -0.32
CA MET A 81 8.37 -2.93 -1.20
C MET A 81 8.05 -2.70 -2.68
N GLY A 82 6.78 -2.84 -3.07
CA GLY A 82 6.37 -2.70 -4.47
C GLY A 82 6.24 -1.26 -4.97
N LEU A 83 5.95 -0.31 -4.07
CA LEU A 83 5.67 1.09 -4.44
C LEU A 83 6.83 2.03 -4.14
N TYR A 84 7.84 1.64 -3.37
CA TYR A 84 8.99 2.52 -3.11
C TYR A 84 9.73 2.89 -4.43
N PRO A 85 10.13 4.15 -4.66
CA PRO A 85 10.18 5.30 -3.73
C PRO A 85 8.95 6.22 -3.80
N ASN A 86 7.78 5.73 -4.19
CA ASN A 86 6.55 6.52 -4.20
C ASN A 86 5.98 6.68 -2.79
N VAL A 87 6.66 7.48 -1.97
CA VAL A 87 6.24 7.84 -0.61
C VAL A 87 5.97 9.34 -0.54
N CYS A 88 4.99 9.72 0.27
CA CYS A 88 4.74 11.11 0.61
C CYS A 88 4.38 11.29 2.09
N LEU A 89 4.71 12.46 2.62
CA LEU A 89 4.39 12.92 3.96
C LEU A 89 3.17 13.83 3.91
N HIS A 90 2.12 13.52 4.67
CA HIS A 90 0.93 14.35 4.80
C HIS A 90 1.22 15.65 5.57
N GLN A 91 0.74 16.76 5.04
CA GLN A 91 0.94 18.11 5.57
C GLN A 91 -0.39 18.83 5.85
N GLY A 92 -1.44 18.07 6.13
CA GLY A 92 -2.78 18.60 6.41
C GLY A 92 -3.67 18.75 5.18
N LYS A 93 -4.99 18.66 5.40
CA LYS A 93 -6.02 18.60 4.34
C LYS A 93 -5.62 17.59 3.26
N ARG A 94 -5.38 18.06 2.03
CA ARG A 94 -4.94 17.25 0.89
C ARG A 94 -3.46 17.40 0.58
N LYS A 95 -2.71 18.25 1.29
CA LYS A 95 -1.32 18.57 0.96
C LYS A 95 -0.40 17.43 1.39
N VAL A 96 0.55 17.11 0.54
CA VAL A 96 1.61 16.15 0.84
C VAL A 96 2.95 16.65 0.30
N LEU A 97 4.04 16.19 0.90
CA LEU A 97 5.41 16.38 0.43
C LEU A 97 5.93 15.04 -0.08
N THR A 98 6.37 14.96 -1.33
CA THR A 98 6.93 13.71 -1.87
C THR A 98 8.36 13.48 -1.40
N THR A 99 8.88 12.27 -1.63
CA THR A 99 10.30 11.89 -1.44
C THR A 99 11.30 12.87 -2.08
N GLU A 100 10.92 13.55 -3.17
CA GLU A 100 11.73 14.56 -3.85
C GLU A 100 11.69 15.95 -3.17
N GLY A 101 11.03 16.09 -2.02
CA GLY A 101 10.81 17.37 -1.36
C GLY A 101 9.83 18.29 -2.13
N LYS A 102 9.04 17.74 -3.05
CA LYS A 102 8.12 18.53 -3.88
C LYS A 102 6.70 18.52 -3.30
N PRO A 103 6.04 19.69 -3.18
CA PRO A 103 4.64 19.74 -2.81
C PRO A 103 3.76 19.02 -3.84
N ALA A 104 2.81 18.24 -3.36
CA ALA A 104 1.79 17.57 -4.16
C ALA A 104 0.46 17.51 -3.37
N LEU A 105 -0.56 16.92 -3.99
CA LEU A 105 -1.87 16.73 -3.39
C LEU A 105 -2.27 15.26 -3.36
N ILE A 106 -3.04 14.83 -2.36
CA ILE A 106 -3.83 13.61 -2.46
C ILE A 106 -4.89 13.83 -3.54
N HIS A 107 -4.94 12.94 -4.53
CA HIS A 107 -5.88 13.03 -5.63
C HIS A 107 -7.33 12.93 -5.13
N LYS A 108 -8.24 13.66 -5.79
CA LYS A 108 -9.65 13.82 -5.38
C LYS A 108 -10.45 12.51 -5.31
N THR A 109 -9.99 11.47 -5.99
CA THR A 109 -10.64 10.15 -5.99
C THR A 109 -10.07 9.20 -4.94
N SER A 110 -9.06 9.61 -4.17
CA SER A 110 -8.55 8.78 -3.09
C SER A 110 -9.52 8.79 -1.91
N VAL A 111 -9.67 7.65 -1.24
CA VAL A 111 -10.41 7.55 0.04
C VAL A 111 -9.77 8.38 1.15
N ASN A 112 -8.47 8.71 1.02
CA ASN A 112 -7.74 9.54 1.97
C ASN A 112 -7.82 11.05 1.64
N CYS A 113 -8.60 11.43 0.64
CA CYS A 113 -8.73 12.82 0.23
C CYS A 113 -9.86 13.53 1.01
N SER A 114 -9.52 14.53 1.80
CA SER A 114 -10.50 15.39 2.48
C SER A 114 -10.09 16.87 2.38
N ASN A 115 -11.07 17.75 2.18
CA ASN A 115 -10.86 19.20 2.25
C ASN A 115 -10.77 19.70 3.70
N MET A 116 -11.22 18.87 4.65
CA MET A 116 -11.12 19.13 6.08
C MET A 116 -9.80 18.60 6.62
N GLU A 117 -9.44 19.05 7.82
CA GLU A 117 -8.30 18.49 8.53
C GLU A 117 -8.55 17.01 8.85
N GLN A 118 -7.51 16.19 8.71
CA GLN A 118 -7.57 14.75 8.93
C GLN A 118 -6.45 14.38 9.87
N LYS A 119 -6.77 13.57 10.89
CA LYS A 119 -5.76 12.99 11.78
C LYS A 119 -5.58 11.54 11.39
N PHE A 120 -4.46 11.25 10.73
CA PHE A 120 -4.05 9.89 10.41
C PHE A 120 -3.17 9.34 11.55
N ALA A 121 -3.19 8.02 11.75
CA ALA A 121 -2.33 7.37 12.75
C ALA A 121 -0.84 7.51 12.40
N SER A 122 -0.53 7.53 11.10
CA SER A 122 0.78 7.86 10.54
C SER A 122 0.62 8.94 9.48
N PRO A 123 1.55 9.92 9.40
CA PRO A 123 1.54 10.92 8.35
C PRO A 123 2.14 10.39 7.03
N LEU A 124 2.64 9.15 6.98
CA LEU A 124 3.33 8.60 5.83
C LEU A 124 2.38 7.79 4.95
N PHE A 125 2.50 7.97 3.64
CA PHE A 125 1.72 7.26 2.64
C PHE A 125 2.61 6.75 1.52
N VAL A 126 2.33 5.53 1.05
CA VAL A 126 2.76 5.08 -0.28
C VAL A 126 1.69 5.44 -1.31
N PHE A 127 2.08 5.60 -2.59
CA PHE A 127 1.13 5.87 -3.66
C PHE A 127 1.46 5.11 -4.96
N GLY A 128 0.42 4.75 -5.71
CA GLY A 128 0.57 4.01 -6.97
C GLY A 128 1.02 4.87 -8.13
N GLU A 129 0.42 6.06 -8.29
CA GLU A 129 0.68 6.93 -9.44
C GLU A 129 0.93 8.38 -9.01
N LYS A 130 1.90 9.02 -9.67
CA LYS A 130 2.11 10.49 -9.64
C LYS A 130 1.59 11.10 -10.94
N VAL A 131 0.48 11.82 -10.85
CA VAL A 131 -0.16 12.44 -12.03
C VAL A 131 0.08 13.95 -12.01
N ARG A 132 0.51 14.50 -13.14
CA ARG A 132 0.64 15.95 -13.34
C ARG A 132 -0.48 16.44 -14.24
N THR A 133 -1.38 17.24 -13.67
CA THR A 133 -2.39 17.99 -14.44
C THR A 133 -2.16 19.48 -14.19
N ARG A 134 -3.14 20.19 -13.60
CA ARG A 134 -2.94 21.56 -13.08
C ARG A 134 -2.08 21.57 -11.81
N ALA A 135 -2.11 20.49 -11.05
CA ALA A 135 -1.27 20.25 -9.88
C ALA A 135 -0.69 18.82 -9.93
N ILE A 136 0.40 18.59 -9.21
CA ILE A 136 0.91 17.24 -8.97
C ILE A 136 0.00 16.55 -7.95
N SER A 137 -0.46 15.34 -8.27
CA SER A 137 -1.33 14.57 -7.38
C SER A 137 -0.87 13.12 -7.26
N CYS A 138 -0.88 12.60 -6.03
CA CYS A 138 -0.66 11.20 -5.70
C CYS A 138 -2.01 10.45 -5.74
N LYS A 139 -2.11 9.39 -6.54
CA LYS A 139 -3.29 8.51 -6.62
C LYS A 139 -3.01 7.17 -5.94
N GLN A 140 -4.09 6.51 -5.52
CA GLN A 140 -4.02 5.20 -4.84
C GLN A 140 -3.11 5.27 -3.61
N THR A 141 -3.41 6.21 -2.69
CA THR A 141 -2.61 6.41 -1.48
C THR A 141 -3.01 5.41 -0.39
N THR A 142 -2.02 4.79 0.25
CA THR A 142 -2.21 3.90 1.41
C THR A 142 -1.35 4.42 2.56
N MET A 143 -1.95 4.62 3.74
CA MET A 143 -1.22 5.02 4.94
C MET A 143 -0.31 3.87 5.38
N VAL A 144 0.93 4.17 5.76
CA VAL A 144 1.93 3.18 6.18
C VAL A 144 2.60 3.63 7.48
N ALA A 145 3.00 2.68 8.32
CA ALA A 145 3.79 2.98 9.51
C ALA A 145 5.25 3.29 9.13
N PRO A 146 5.97 4.11 9.91
CA PRO A 146 7.41 4.30 9.77
C PRO A 146 8.20 2.98 9.66
N LEU A 147 7.83 2.00 10.49
CA LEU A 147 8.47 0.70 10.54
C LEU A 147 8.32 -0.08 9.23
N HIS A 148 7.19 0.06 8.52
CA HIS A 148 7.00 -0.57 7.21
C HIS A 148 8.03 -0.06 6.20
N ILE A 149 8.29 1.24 6.17
CA ILE A 149 9.31 1.82 5.27
C ILE A 149 10.72 1.44 5.73
N LEU A 150 10.97 1.39 7.04
CA LEU A 150 12.25 0.96 7.61
C LEU A 150 12.48 -0.56 7.44
N LEU A 151 11.48 -1.37 7.18
CA LEU A 151 11.70 -2.79 6.93
C LEU A 151 11.77 -3.10 5.43
N PHE A 152 10.86 -2.51 4.64
CA PHE A 152 10.64 -2.95 3.25
C PHE A 152 10.89 -1.89 2.17
N GLY A 153 10.96 -0.61 2.52
CA GLY A 153 11.03 0.47 1.54
C GLY A 153 12.44 1.04 1.35
N SER A 154 13.01 1.57 2.42
CA SER A 154 14.22 2.39 2.31
C SER A 154 15.44 1.63 1.82
N ARG A 155 16.28 2.28 1.03
CA ARG A 155 17.52 1.69 0.48
C ARG A 155 18.75 2.04 1.32
N LYS A 156 18.75 3.24 1.91
CA LYS A 156 19.81 3.77 2.74
C LYS A 156 19.26 4.15 4.11
N VAL A 157 19.92 3.67 5.16
CA VAL A 157 19.63 4.02 6.55
C VAL A 157 20.92 4.47 7.20
N GLU A 158 20.92 5.69 7.74
CA GLU A 158 22.10 6.30 8.35
C GLU A 158 21.75 6.86 9.72
N TRP A 159 22.74 6.89 10.60
CA TRP A 159 22.67 7.64 11.85
C TRP A 159 23.40 8.97 11.67
N ILE A 160 22.67 10.08 11.70
CA ILE A 160 23.20 11.43 11.47
C ILE A 160 22.43 12.43 12.31
N ASP A 161 23.13 13.41 12.90
CA ASP A 161 22.54 14.45 13.73
C ASP A 161 21.65 13.91 14.87
N ASN A 162 22.06 12.80 15.49
CA ASN A 162 21.29 12.07 16.52
C ASN A 162 19.91 11.58 16.06
N MET A 163 19.73 11.32 14.76
CA MET A 163 18.51 10.77 14.19
C MET A 163 18.80 9.67 13.18
N VAL A 164 17.85 8.74 13.01
CA VAL A 164 17.90 7.75 11.93
C VAL A 164 17.33 8.39 10.67
N ARG A 165 18.18 8.58 9.66
CA ARG A 165 17.83 9.15 8.37
C ARG A 165 17.66 8.05 7.34
N MET A 166 16.51 8.04 6.67
CA MET A 166 16.17 7.12 5.59
C MET A 166 16.15 7.84 4.25
N ASP A 167 16.94 7.32 3.30
CA ASP A 167 17.08 7.80 1.92
C ASP A 167 17.25 9.33 1.82
N ASN A 168 18.01 9.90 2.75
CA ASN A 168 18.35 11.32 2.83
C ASN A 168 17.16 12.29 3.05
N TRP A 169 15.97 11.82 3.44
CA TRP A 169 14.81 12.72 3.58
C TRP A 169 13.90 12.47 4.78
N LEU A 170 13.69 11.21 5.20
CA LEU A 170 12.91 10.90 6.40
C LEU A 170 13.83 10.81 7.61
N ASN A 171 13.58 11.61 8.63
CA ASN A 171 14.30 11.54 9.90
C ASN A 171 13.36 10.96 10.97
N PHE A 172 13.83 9.92 11.65
CA PHE A 172 13.13 9.29 12.76
C PHE A 172 13.89 9.51 14.05
N ASP A 173 13.16 9.98 15.06
CA ASP A 173 13.62 9.97 16.45
C ASP A 173 13.53 8.54 16.99
N MET A 174 14.59 7.79 16.78
CA MET A 174 14.71 6.40 17.24
C MET A 174 16.19 6.08 17.49
N SER A 175 16.47 5.14 18.39
CA SER A 175 17.87 4.78 18.67
C SER A 175 18.53 4.08 17.47
N ALA A 176 19.81 4.35 17.25
CA ALA A 176 20.62 3.65 16.26
C ALA A 176 20.59 2.12 16.44
N LYS A 177 20.57 1.64 17.70
CA LYS A 177 20.47 0.22 18.04
C LYS A 177 19.15 -0.40 17.59
N SER A 178 18.02 0.27 17.80
CA SER A 178 16.72 -0.22 17.34
C SER A 178 16.66 -0.27 15.82
N ALA A 179 17.17 0.77 15.15
CA ALA A 179 17.23 0.79 13.69
C ALA A 179 18.11 -0.34 13.15
N SER A 180 19.31 -0.56 13.73
CA SER A 180 20.21 -1.62 13.29
C SER A 180 19.57 -3.00 13.42
N LEU A 181 18.84 -3.26 14.51
CA LEU A 181 18.12 -4.52 14.72
C LEU A 181 17.03 -4.73 13.68
N VAL A 182 16.24 -3.70 13.36
CA VAL A 182 15.21 -3.78 12.31
C VAL A 182 15.85 -3.98 10.94
N THR A 183 16.90 -3.24 10.62
CA THR A 183 17.59 -3.37 9.32
C THR A 183 18.29 -4.71 9.15
N ALA A 184 18.72 -5.35 10.25
CA ALA A 184 19.32 -6.68 10.21
C ALA A 184 18.33 -7.79 9.86
N LEU A 185 17.01 -7.53 9.92
CA LEU A 185 15.97 -8.45 9.46
C LEU A 185 15.76 -8.38 7.94
N ARG A 186 16.35 -7.38 7.27
CA ARG A 186 16.22 -7.25 5.82
C ARG A 186 17.06 -8.33 5.12
N PRO A 187 16.62 -8.84 3.96
CA PRO A 187 17.45 -9.72 3.15
C PRO A 187 18.78 -9.02 2.80
N ALA A 188 19.86 -9.81 2.81
CA ALA A 188 21.22 -9.37 2.50
C ALA A 188 21.40 -8.99 1.02
#